data_AF-A0A3D1P894-F1
#
_entry.id   AF-A0A3D1P894-F1
#
_cell.length_a   1.000
_cell.length_b   1.000
_cell.length_c   1.000
_cell.angle_alpha   90.00
_cell.angle_beta   90.00
_cell.angle_gamma   90.00
#
_symmetry.space_group_name_H-M   'P 1'
#
loop_
_entity.id
_entity.type
_entity.pdbx_description
1 polymer ?
#
loop_
_entity_poly.entity_id
_entity_poly.type
_entity_poly.pdbx_seq_one_letter_code
_entity_poly.pdbx_strand_id
1 'polypeptide(L)'
;LRVELAPGASWLSWEITRFGRTARGERFLQGEWRSHTEVWQQGIPLWIDRQWLPGSEEIINSPHGLAGQPVVASLAWIGQPVSPEIVEKARNLITNYELQQSVSSEETSPLNHLRITNYGITRLPSGLLCRYRGDSTTQVRNWFTAVWQLLRVSYLKRPSCPPRVWLL
;
A
#
# COMPACT_ATOMS: atom_id res chain seq x y z
N LEU A 1 3.93 13.36 -9.34
CA LEU A 1 5.35 13.01 -9.23
C LEU A 1 5.79 12.32 -10.51
N ARG A 2 6.94 12.70 -11.08
CA ARG A 2 7.57 11.98 -12.18
C ARG A 2 9.00 11.64 -11.78
N VAL A 3 9.40 10.40 -12.01
CA VAL A 3 10.73 9.87 -11.69
C VAL A 3 11.37 9.34 -12.97
N GLU A 4 12.55 9.84 -13.31
CA GLU A 4 13.36 9.34 -14.42
C GLU A 4 14.48 8.49 -13.85
N LEU A 5 14.47 7.20 -14.16
CA LEU A 5 15.48 6.24 -13.75
C LEU A 5 16.62 6.18 -14.76
N ALA A 6 17.85 6.15 -14.25
CA ALA A 6 18.98 5.68 -15.03
C ALA A 6 18.85 4.16 -15.32
N PRO A 7 19.51 3.63 -16.36
CA PRO A 7 19.61 2.19 -16.58
C PRO A 7 20.16 1.47 -15.33
N GLY A 8 19.53 0.37 -14.94
CA GLY A 8 19.92 -0.40 -13.76
C GLY A 8 19.50 0.20 -12.42
N ALA A 9 18.91 1.41 -12.39
CA ALA A 9 18.42 2.01 -11.17
C ALA A 9 17.05 1.44 -10.77
N SER A 10 16.76 1.48 -9.46
CA SER A 10 15.46 1.19 -8.90
C SER A 10 14.96 2.38 -8.10
N TRP A 11 13.64 2.56 -8.09
CA TRP A 11 12.94 3.51 -7.24
C TRP A 11 11.97 2.77 -6.33
N LEU A 12 11.98 3.13 -5.05
CA LEU A 12 11.01 2.66 -4.08
C LEU A 12 10.31 3.85 -3.43
N SER A 13 8.99 3.77 -3.35
CA SER A 13 8.17 4.74 -2.64
C SER A 13 6.97 4.08 -2.02
N TRP A 14 6.44 4.70 -0.99
CA TRP A 14 5.08 4.44 -0.54
C TRP A 14 4.27 5.73 -0.43
N GLU A 15 2.95 5.59 -0.52
CA GLU A 15 1.96 6.64 -0.27
C GLU A 15 0.88 6.03 0.63
N ILE A 16 0.53 6.69 1.73
CA ILE A 16 -0.55 6.27 2.63
C ILE A 16 -1.48 7.46 2.81
N THR A 17 -2.73 7.31 2.40
CA THR A 17 -3.75 8.37 2.41
C THR A 17 -4.90 7.97 3.32
N ARG A 18 -5.25 8.85 4.26
CA ARG A 18 -6.46 8.75 5.07
C ARG A 18 -7.51 9.75 4.59
N PHE A 19 -8.69 9.25 4.28
CA PHE A 19 -9.83 10.04 3.82
C PHE A 19 -10.73 10.44 4.98
N GLY A 20 -10.46 11.62 5.53
CA GLY A 20 -11.21 12.21 6.64
C GLY A 20 -10.55 12.02 8.01
N ARG A 21 -11.03 12.77 9.00
CA ARG A 21 -10.58 12.69 10.40
C ARG A 21 -11.45 11.70 11.16
N THR A 22 -11.20 10.40 10.96
CA THR A 22 -12.05 9.34 11.54
C THR A 22 -12.14 9.36 13.06
N ALA A 23 -11.10 9.83 13.78
CA ALA A 23 -11.15 10.03 15.23
C ALA A 23 -12.18 11.09 15.67
N ARG A 24 -12.60 11.97 14.75
CA ARG A 24 -13.68 12.96 14.95
C ARG A 24 -14.97 12.58 14.22
N GLY A 25 -15.07 11.36 13.70
CA GLY A 25 -16.22 10.90 12.91
C GLY A 25 -16.32 11.51 11.50
N GLU A 26 -15.29 12.23 11.03
CA GLU A 26 -15.33 12.89 9.73
C GLU A 26 -14.91 11.97 8.59
N ARG A 27 -15.60 12.08 7.45
CA ARG A 27 -15.39 11.31 6.23
C ARG A 27 -15.16 12.25 5.04
N PHE A 28 -14.43 11.79 4.04
CA PHE A 28 -14.19 12.56 2.80
C PHE A 28 -15.38 12.45 1.85
N LEU A 29 -16.41 13.27 2.08
CA LEU A 29 -17.68 13.22 1.33
C LEU A 29 -17.83 14.32 0.28
N GLN A 30 -16.86 15.21 0.14
CA GLN A 30 -16.90 16.32 -0.80
C GLN A 30 -15.51 16.63 -1.35
N GLY A 31 -15.46 17.15 -2.57
CA GLY A 31 -14.23 17.47 -3.27
C GLY A 31 -13.66 16.27 -4.03
N GLU A 32 -12.42 16.41 -4.47
CA GLU A 32 -11.80 15.48 -5.41
C GLU A 32 -10.37 15.19 -5.01
N TRP A 33 -10.05 13.93 -4.72
CA TRP A 33 -8.68 13.51 -4.49
C TRP A 33 -8.07 12.95 -5.77
N ARG A 34 -6.85 13.38 -6.08
CA ARG A 34 -6.08 12.91 -7.24
C ARG A 34 -4.64 12.65 -6.82
N SER A 35 -4.09 11.51 -7.21
CA SER A 35 -2.67 11.20 -7.10
C SER A 35 -2.16 10.77 -8.47
N HIS A 36 -0.98 11.25 -8.83
CA HIS A 36 -0.39 11.00 -10.14
C HIS A 36 1.10 10.75 -9.99
N THR A 37 1.50 9.50 -10.22
CA THR A 37 2.90 9.09 -10.17
C THR A 37 3.30 8.37 -11.46
N GLU A 38 4.42 8.77 -12.03
CA GLU A 38 4.99 8.14 -13.21
C GLU A 38 6.46 7.81 -12.98
N VAL A 39 6.87 6.61 -13.40
CA VAL A 39 8.26 6.16 -13.40
C VAL A 39 8.65 5.78 -14.81
N TRP A 40 9.70 6.41 -15.30
CA TRP A 40 10.21 6.30 -16.66
C TRP A 40 11.68 5.87 -16.63
N GLN A 41 12.15 5.26 -17.71
CA GLN A 41 13.57 4.98 -17.94
C GLN A 41 13.85 5.18 -19.43
N GLN A 42 14.82 6.04 -19.75
CA GLN A 42 15.22 6.35 -21.14
C GLN A 42 14.02 6.73 -22.05
N GLY A 43 13.05 7.48 -21.53
CA GLY A 43 11.85 7.88 -22.27
C GLY A 43 10.78 6.79 -22.43
N ILE A 44 10.96 5.60 -21.84
CA ILE A 44 9.97 4.52 -21.83
C ILE A 44 9.26 4.50 -20.47
N PRO A 45 7.91 4.46 -20.43
CA PRO A 45 7.19 4.38 -19.17
C PRO A 45 7.30 2.97 -18.59
N LEU A 46 7.81 2.85 -17.36
CA LEU A 46 7.87 1.59 -16.64
C LEU A 46 6.63 1.36 -15.77
N TRP A 47 6.10 2.43 -15.18
CA TRP A 47 4.90 2.37 -14.35
C TRP A 47 4.22 3.75 -14.31
N ILE A 48 2.90 3.78 -14.49
CA ILE A 48 2.08 4.97 -14.36
C ILE A 48 0.91 4.64 -13.46
N ASP A 49 0.70 5.46 -12.43
CA ASP A 49 -0.39 5.34 -11.48
C ASP A 49 -1.14 6.65 -11.38
N ARG A 50 -2.38 6.64 -11.86
CA ARG A 50 -3.30 7.77 -11.87
C ARG A 50 -4.50 7.40 -11.02
N GLN A 51 -4.48 7.82 -9.78
CA GLN A 51 -5.55 7.57 -8.85
C GLN A 51 -6.47 8.79 -8.79
N TRP A 52 -7.76 8.53 -8.76
CA TRP A 52 -8.80 9.53 -8.59
C TRP A 52 -9.89 8.96 -7.70
N LEU A 53 -10.28 9.74 -6.69
CA LEU A 53 -11.38 9.42 -5.81
C LEU A 53 -12.26 10.67 -5.62
N PRO A 54 -13.47 10.69 -6.21
CA PRO A 54 -14.44 11.73 -5.89
C PRO A 54 -14.97 11.51 -4.46
N GLY A 55 -15.08 12.60 -3.69
CA GLY A 55 -15.69 12.58 -2.37
C GLY A 55 -17.20 12.48 -2.52
N SER A 56 -17.76 11.32 -2.20
CA SER A 56 -19.21 11.11 -2.09
C SER A 56 -19.53 9.91 -1.20
N GLU A 57 -20.71 9.90 -0.60
CA GLU A 57 -21.11 8.78 0.25
C GLU A 57 -21.21 7.45 -0.51
N GLU A 58 -21.71 7.50 -1.74
CA GLU A 58 -21.81 6.34 -2.63
C GLU A 58 -20.43 5.73 -2.92
N ILE A 59 -19.45 6.55 -3.30
CA ILE A 59 -18.12 6.07 -3.71
C ILE A 59 -17.32 5.57 -2.51
N ILE A 60 -17.42 6.26 -1.37
CA ILE A 60 -16.74 5.82 -0.14
C ILE A 60 -17.28 4.48 0.34
N ASN A 61 -18.59 4.22 0.23
CA ASN A 61 -19.20 2.97 0.67
C ASN A 61 -19.12 1.85 -0.37
N SER A 62 -19.00 2.18 -1.66
CA SER A 62 -18.98 1.20 -2.75
C SER A 62 -17.83 0.21 -2.60
N PRO A 63 -18.06 -1.11 -2.84
CA PRO A 63 -16.99 -2.10 -2.85
C PRO A 63 -15.92 -1.84 -3.92
N HIS A 64 -16.28 -1.13 -4.99
CA HIS A 64 -15.38 -0.69 -6.06
C HIS A 64 -14.66 0.62 -5.76
N GLY A 65 -15.11 1.36 -4.73
CA GLY A 65 -14.39 2.48 -4.15
C GLY A 65 -13.67 2.03 -2.88
N LEU A 66 -14.00 2.68 -1.75
CA LEU A 66 -13.30 2.42 -0.50
C LEU A 66 -13.91 1.30 0.36
N ALA A 67 -15.07 0.75 0.00
CA ALA A 67 -15.78 -0.26 0.81
C ALA A 67 -15.91 0.13 2.30
N GLY A 68 -16.17 1.42 2.55
CA GLY A 68 -16.27 2.00 3.90
C GLY A 68 -14.93 2.22 4.61
N GLN A 69 -13.80 1.83 4.03
CA GLN A 69 -12.49 1.91 4.66
C GLN A 69 -11.84 3.29 4.47
N PRO A 70 -11.32 3.94 5.53
CA PRO A 70 -10.81 5.30 5.43
C PRO A 70 -9.37 5.40 4.94
N VAL A 71 -8.61 4.30 4.88
CA VAL A 71 -7.18 4.32 4.51
C VAL A 71 -6.95 3.52 3.24
N VAL A 72 -6.27 4.14 2.29
CA VAL A 72 -5.67 3.46 1.14
C VAL A 72 -4.16 3.70 1.14
N ALA A 73 -3.42 2.74 0.61
CA ALA A 73 -1.99 2.94 0.43
C ALA A 73 -1.42 2.14 -0.74
N SER A 74 -0.29 2.62 -1.24
CA SER A 74 0.49 1.99 -2.28
C SER A 74 1.96 1.96 -1.90
N LEU A 75 2.64 0.84 -2.09
CA LEU A 75 4.10 0.75 -2.10
C LEU A 75 4.53 0.21 -3.46
N ALA A 76 5.42 0.92 -4.12
CA ALA A 76 5.94 0.56 -5.43
C ALA A 76 7.46 0.41 -5.36
N TRP A 77 7.97 -0.71 -5.90
CA TRP A 77 9.39 -0.92 -6.23
C TRP A 77 9.48 -1.08 -7.74
N ILE A 78 10.04 -0.10 -8.44
CA ILE A 78 10.06 -0.03 -9.90
C ILE A 78 11.49 0.09 -10.42
N GLY A 79 11.78 -0.50 -11.57
CA GLY A 79 13.04 -0.34 -12.30
C GLY A 79 13.83 -1.63 -12.46
N GLN A 80 13.52 -2.66 -11.67
CA GLN A 80 14.14 -3.98 -11.75
C GLN A 80 13.08 -5.08 -11.56
N PRO A 81 13.18 -6.21 -12.28
CA PRO A 81 12.26 -7.33 -12.12
C PRO A 81 12.39 -7.95 -10.73
N VAL A 82 11.25 -8.28 -10.12
CA VAL A 82 11.19 -9.00 -8.85
C VAL A 82 10.94 -10.48 -9.11
N SER A 83 11.60 -11.38 -8.38
CA SER A 83 11.43 -12.82 -8.59
C SER A 83 10.09 -13.29 -8.00
N PRO A 84 9.47 -14.35 -8.54
CA PRO A 84 8.24 -14.92 -7.96
C PRO A 84 8.41 -15.33 -6.49
N GLU A 85 9.58 -15.82 -6.11
CA GLU A 85 9.88 -16.20 -4.73
C GLU A 85 9.78 -15.01 -3.76
N ILE A 86 10.29 -13.84 -4.16
CA ILE A 86 10.17 -12.63 -3.32
C ILE A 86 8.73 -12.15 -3.25
N VAL A 87 7.97 -12.24 -4.34
CA VAL A 87 6.53 -11.91 -4.35
C VAL A 87 5.79 -12.80 -3.35
N GLU A 88 6.08 -14.10 -3.33
CA GLU A 88 5.45 -15.05 -2.44
C GLU A 88 5.83 -14.81 -0.98
N LYS A 89 7.12 -14.56 -0.70
CA LYS A 89 7.56 -14.13 0.64
C LYS A 89 6.85 -12.87 1.11
N ALA A 90 6.67 -11.89 0.22
CA ALA A 90 5.96 -10.66 0.54
C ALA A 90 4.47 -10.91 0.82
N ARG A 91 3.83 -11.84 0.10
CA ARG A 91 2.43 -12.24 0.35
C ARG A 91 2.27 -12.90 1.72
N ASN A 92 3.20 -13.76 2.11
CA ASN A 92 3.19 -14.40 3.42
C ASN A 92 3.37 -13.42 4.59
N LEU A 93 3.91 -12.21 4.35
CA LEU A 93 3.92 -11.16 5.37
C LEU A 93 2.50 -10.73 5.76
N ILE A 94 1.54 -10.77 4.83
CA ILE A 94 0.13 -10.44 5.09
C ILE A 94 -0.46 -11.43 6.11
N THR A 95 -0.30 -12.73 5.84
CA THR A 95 -0.84 -13.81 6.68
C THR A 95 -0.37 -13.70 8.12
N ASN A 96 0.90 -13.34 8.34
CA ASN A 96 1.44 -13.14 9.69
C ASN A 96 0.75 -12.00 10.45
N TYR A 97 0.33 -10.92 9.77
CA TYR A 97 -0.41 -9.82 10.39
C TYR A 97 -1.89 -10.13 10.60
N GLU A 98 -2.51 -10.92 9.71
CA GLU A 98 -3.90 -11.37 9.86
C GLU A 98 -4.03 -12.33 11.05
N LEU A 99 -3.11 -13.28 11.20
CA LEU A 99 -3.05 -14.20 12.33
C LEU A 99 -2.82 -13.49 13.68
N GLN A 100 -2.06 -12.40 13.70
CA GLN A 100 -1.87 -11.61 14.92
C GLN A 100 -3.14 -10.83 15.34
N GLN A 101 -4.01 -10.46 14.39
CA GLN A 101 -5.26 -9.76 14.69
C GLN A 101 -6.38 -10.69 15.15
N SER A 102 -6.49 -11.89 14.57
CA SER A 102 -7.54 -12.84 14.94
C SER A 102 -7.43 -13.32 16.40
N VAL A 103 -6.24 -13.30 16.99
CA VAL A 103 -6.01 -13.67 18.39
C VAL A 103 -6.46 -12.58 19.38
N SER A 104 -6.73 -11.35 18.91
CA SER A 104 -7.03 -10.20 19.77
C SER A 104 -8.52 -9.81 19.86
N SER A 105 -9.42 -10.54 19.20
CA SER A 105 -10.87 -10.21 19.19
C SER A 105 -11.73 -11.35 19.74
N GLU A 106 -11.81 -11.47 21.06
CA GLU A 106 -12.89 -12.15 21.78
C GLU A 106 -14.10 -11.20 21.93
N GLU A 107 -14.70 -10.71 20.84
CA GLU A 107 -15.99 -10.00 20.96
C GLU A 107 -16.97 -10.41 19.84
N THR A 108 -17.84 -11.33 20.24
CA THR A 108 -19.01 -11.85 19.54
C THR A 108 -20.10 -10.78 19.47
N SER A 109 -19.98 -9.79 18.58
CA SER A 109 -21.11 -8.91 18.23
C SER A 109 -21.55 -9.13 16.78
N PRO A 110 -22.81 -9.55 16.53
CA PRO A 110 -23.32 -9.86 15.19
C PRO A 110 -23.49 -8.62 14.28
N LEU A 111 -23.18 -7.43 14.77
CA LEU A 111 -23.21 -6.16 14.02
C LEU A 111 -21.81 -5.66 13.59
N ASN A 112 -20.73 -6.39 13.87
CA ASN A 112 -19.41 -6.12 13.29
C ASN A 112 -19.38 -6.54 11.81
N HIS A 113 -20.14 -5.85 10.97
CA HIS A 113 -20.09 -6.02 9.53
C HIS A 113 -18.69 -5.68 9.02
N LEU A 114 -17.90 -6.72 8.75
CA LEU A 114 -16.85 -6.77 7.74
C LEU A 114 -15.86 -5.59 7.80
N ARG A 115 -15.04 -5.52 8.86
CA ARG A 115 -13.74 -4.83 8.76
C ARG A 115 -12.82 -5.62 7.83
N ILE A 116 -13.08 -5.51 6.52
CA ILE A 116 -12.25 -6.15 5.51
C ILE A 116 -11.07 -5.22 5.27
N THR A 117 -9.95 -5.56 5.90
CA THR A 117 -8.65 -5.07 5.43
C THR A 117 -8.25 -5.89 4.22
N ASN A 118 -7.98 -5.22 3.11
CA ASN A 118 -7.50 -5.84 1.89
C ASN A 118 -6.05 -5.48 1.65
N TYR A 119 -5.23 -6.50 1.46
CA TYR A 119 -3.86 -6.40 1.01
C TYR A 119 -3.74 -7.02 -0.37
N GLY A 120 -3.02 -6.37 -1.26
CA GLY A 120 -2.73 -6.90 -2.59
C GLY A 120 -1.25 -6.77 -2.90
N ILE A 121 -0.65 -7.83 -3.44
CA ILE A 121 0.71 -7.79 -3.97
C ILE A 121 0.74 -8.38 -5.37
N THR A 122 1.17 -7.54 -6.31
CA THR A 122 1.24 -7.87 -7.74
C THR A 122 2.66 -7.69 -8.24
N ARG A 123 3.18 -8.71 -8.93
CA ARG A 123 4.43 -8.62 -9.67
C ARG A 123 4.19 -7.80 -10.95
N LEU A 124 5.06 -6.83 -11.20
CA LEU A 124 5.06 -6.05 -12.43
C LEU A 124 6.19 -6.54 -13.37
N PRO A 125 6.14 -6.22 -14.67
CA PRO A 125 7.24 -6.54 -15.59
C PRO A 125 8.60 -6.01 -15.09
N SER A 126 8.62 -4.79 -14.54
CA SER A 126 9.82 -4.15 -13.98
C SER A 126 9.59 -3.71 -12.53
N GLY A 127 9.07 -4.61 -11.69
CA GLY A 127 8.89 -4.29 -10.28
C GLY A 127 7.91 -5.13 -9.48
N LEU A 128 7.45 -4.52 -8.39
CA LEU A 128 6.44 -5.02 -7.46
C LEU A 128 5.54 -3.86 -7.04
N LEU A 129 4.24 -4.12 -6.92
CA LEU A 129 3.26 -3.19 -6.39
C LEU A 129 2.49 -3.83 -5.24
N CYS A 130 2.46 -3.14 -4.11
CA CYS A 130 1.62 -3.47 -2.96
C CYS A 130 0.49 -2.44 -2.85
N ARG A 131 -0.73 -2.89 -2.58
CA ARG A 131 -1.90 -2.05 -2.34
C ARG A 131 -2.55 -2.45 -1.02
N TYR A 132 -3.04 -1.45 -0.30
CA TYR A 132 -3.75 -1.60 0.97
C TYR A 132 -5.06 -0.82 0.93
N ARG A 133 -6.11 -1.41 1.51
CA ARG A 133 -7.35 -0.73 1.85
C ARG A 133 -7.84 -1.23 3.22
N GLY A 134 -7.98 -0.33 4.19
CA GLY A 134 -8.37 -0.69 5.55
C GLY A 134 -8.55 0.54 6.45
N ASP A 135 -8.55 0.35 7.76
CA ASP A 135 -8.83 1.41 8.74
C ASP A 135 -7.59 1.91 9.52
N SER A 136 -6.46 1.21 9.39
CA SER A 136 -5.30 1.40 10.26
C SER A 136 -4.07 1.85 9.49
N THR A 137 -3.71 3.12 9.68
CA THR A 137 -2.44 3.69 9.19
C THR A 137 -1.22 2.99 9.81
N THR A 138 -1.32 2.58 11.07
CA THR A 138 -0.23 1.88 11.77
C THR A 138 0.00 0.49 11.15
N GLN A 139 -1.07 -0.25 10.89
CA GLN A 139 -1.00 -1.58 10.30
C GLN A 139 -0.34 -1.55 8.92
N VAL A 140 -0.77 -0.63 8.04
CA VAL A 140 -0.16 -0.51 6.71
C VAL A 140 1.30 -0.05 6.76
N ARG A 141 1.67 0.83 7.71
CA ARG A 141 3.08 1.21 7.91
C ARG A 141 3.93 0.03 8.33
N ASN A 142 3.44 -0.80 9.26
CA ASN A 142 4.14 -2.00 9.71
C ASN A 142 4.32 -3.00 8.56
N TRP A 143 3.26 -3.24 7.79
CA TRP A 143 3.31 -4.12 6.63
C TRP A 143 4.27 -3.62 5.55
N PHE A 144 4.16 -2.35 5.17
CA PHE A 144 5.05 -1.74 4.19
C PHE A 144 6.51 -1.72 4.67
N THR A 145 6.75 -1.52 5.96
CA THR A 145 8.11 -1.60 6.53
C THR A 145 8.68 -3.01 6.37
N ALA A 146 7.87 -4.04 6.65
CA ALA A 146 8.28 -5.43 6.46
C ALA A 146 8.59 -5.75 4.97
N VAL A 147 7.75 -5.28 4.05
CA VAL A 147 8.01 -5.42 2.61
C VAL A 147 9.28 -4.69 2.19
N TRP A 148 9.50 -3.45 2.67
CA TRP A 148 10.72 -2.70 2.39
C TRP A 148 11.97 -3.39 2.94
N GLN A 149 11.93 -3.96 4.14
CA GLN A 149 13.03 -4.72 4.72
C GLN A 149 13.37 -5.95 3.87
N LEU A 150 12.35 -6.70 3.42
CA LEU A 150 12.52 -7.83 2.50
C LEU A 150 13.23 -7.39 1.21
N LEU A 151 12.72 -6.36 0.54
CA LEU A 151 13.29 -5.85 -0.70
C LEU A 151 14.71 -5.31 -0.51
N ARG A 152 14.98 -4.64 0.62
CA ARG A 152 16.30 -4.10 0.96
C ARG A 152 17.34 -5.20 1.11
N VAL A 153 17.01 -6.28 1.80
CA VAL A 153 17.93 -7.42 1.97
C VAL A 153 18.16 -8.12 0.64
N SER A 154 17.08 -8.40 -0.10
CA SER A 154 17.14 -9.20 -1.34
C SER A 154 17.78 -8.47 -2.52
N TYR A 155 17.49 -7.18 -2.71
CA TYR A 155 17.92 -6.43 -3.90
C TYR A 155 19.00 -5.39 -3.63
N LEU A 156 19.01 -4.77 -2.44
CA LEU A 156 20.03 -3.78 -2.10
C LEU A 156 21.24 -4.40 -1.39
N LYS A 157 21.19 -5.69 -1.03
CA LYS A 157 22.23 -6.40 -0.25
C LYS A 157 22.63 -5.64 1.02
N ARG A 158 21.65 -4.97 1.63
CA ARG A 158 21.83 -4.17 2.85
C ARG A 158 21.07 -4.84 3.99
N PRO A 159 21.62 -4.83 5.22
CA PRO A 159 20.92 -5.39 6.36
C PRO A 159 19.61 -4.64 6.62
N SER A 160 18.68 -5.36 7.27
CA SER A 160 17.45 -4.77 7.78
C SER A 160 17.78 -3.71 8.83
N CYS A 161 17.07 -2.59 8.78
CA CYS A 161 17.13 -1.52 9.77
C CYS A 161 15.77 -0.82 9.78
N PRO A 162 15.44 0.03 10.77
CA PRO A 162 14.29 0.93 10.65
C PRO A 162 14.49 1.90 9.47
N PRO A 163 13.42 2.25 8.72
CA PRO A 163 13.52 3.25 7.66
C PRO A 163 13.80 4.62 8.27
N ARG A 164 14.84 5.32 7.78
CA ARG A 164 15.18 6.68 8.23
C ARG A 164 14.41 7.77 7.48
N VAL A 165 13.93 7.45 6.27
CA VAL A 165 13.23 8.38 5.38
C VAL A 165 11.75 8.49 5.74
N TRP A 166 11.19 7.43 6.33
CA TRP A 166 9.83 7.43 6.85
C TRP A 166 9.91 7.25 8.36
N LEU A 167 9.73 8.35 9.09
CA LEU A 167 9.62 8.30 10.54
C LEU A 167 8.42 7.42 10.90
N LEU A 168 8.68 6.39 11.70
CA LEU A 168 7.68 5.45 12.22
C LEU A 168 6.86 6.10 13.33
#